data_AF-A0A151NK18-F1
#
_entry.id   AF-A0A151NK18-F1
#
_cell.length_a   1.000
_cell.length_b   1.000
_cell.length_c   1.000
_cell.angle_alpha   90.00
_cell.angle_beta   90.00
_cell.angle_gamma   90.00
#
_symmetry.space_group_name_H-M   'P 1'
#
loop_
_entity.id
_entity.type
_entity.pdbx_description
1 polymer ?
#
loop_
_entity_poly.entity_id
_entity_poly.type
_entity_poly.pdbx_seq_one_letter_code
_entity_poly.pdbx_strand_id
1 'polypeptide(L)'
;MTFPWPVLPLLLLLLPPLPGEPFPLPTFAPPNASFQHLLVASTGDVYVGATNAIHRLGPGLAPLATATTENPPNLPNPNRLLLETPSGRLLTCGQRHHGLCQARALADPQHVLATPPDPGEGHFIAAPDAGVPTVAVAHGTFLWVARGSSGTRLVPPLTVRHLEGPHAFSGEGLGRLVVGDPGDYGLHYILAAPTGTHAYFLLTRRGGPSEPEPRTYAARACLADPQLYSYVEVPLDCQAGAYPVARAGALRSGQHGALFVVADAGAGLLSALCVFPLEVLETEAEATRQACYSHGGGVGIDLPRAAIAYGVTSHCTHLPQESSELYPCGDEHTPSPIVSLVPIQAPALVTELPQLTAVVATEEAGNTIIFLGDAFGQLHKVFIEASRGSVYSTVRLSQHSPISPDLLLDKTGTYLYAMTESQVTRLPVSKCPQFPDCTSCLGVRDPFCGWCVLQGRLHVIPI
;
A
#
# COMPACT_ATOMS: atom_id res chain seq x y z
N MET A 1 49.60 37.89 -51.66
CA MET A 1 50.03 37.15 -50.45
C MET A 1 48.84 37.08 -49.52
N THR A 2 48.08 36.00 -49.58
CA THR A 2 46.88 35.75 -48.77
C THR A 2 47.02 34.35 -48.18
N PHE A 3 47.23 34.28 -46.87
CA PHE A 3 47.30 33.03 -46.11
C PHE A 3 45.87 32.62 -45.68
N PRO A 4 45.43 31.38 -45.92
CA PRO A 4 44.22 30.87 -45.29
C PRO A 4 44.57 30.20 -43.95
N TRP A 5 43.78 30.51 -42.92
CA TRP A 5 43.78 29.80 -41.63
C TRP A 5 43.09 28.44 -41.79
N PRO A 6 43.56 27.35 -41.14
CA PRO A 6 42.80 26.11 -41.12
C PRO A 6 41.76 26.15 -40.00
N VAL A 7 40.52 25.83 -40.35
CA VAL A 7 39.43 25.52 -39.43
C VAL A 7 39.65 24.09 -38.91
N LEU A 8 39.97 23.93 -37.63
CA LEU A 8 40.00 22.61 -36.98
C LEU A 8 38.55 22.17 -36.70
N PRO A 9 38.14 20.94 -37.07
CA PRO A 9 36.85 20.41 -36.66
C PRO A 9 36.93 19.98 -35.18
N LEU A 10 35.99 20.48 -34.38
CA LEU A 10 35.81 20.10 -32.97
C LEU A 10 35.27 18.67 -32.93
N LEU A 11 36.17 17.69 -32.87
CA LEU A 11 35.81 16.29 -32.60
C LEU A 11 35.40 16.19 -31.13
N LEU A 12 34.08 16.20 -30.87
CA LEU A 12 33.51 15.82 -29.57
C LEU A 12 33.85 14.33 -29.32
N LEU A 13 34.99 14.10 -28.66
CA LEU A 13 35.35 12.81 -28.10
C LEU A 13 34.33 12.47 -27.00
N LEU A 14 33.44 11.53 -27.30
CA LEU A 14 32.69 10.77 -26.30
C LEU A 14 33.70 9.98 -25.45
N LEU A 15 34.18 10.60 -24.37
CA LEU A 15 34.94 9.91 -23.35
C LEU A 15 34.05 8.83 -22.73
N PRO A 16 34.51 7.57 -22.61
CA PRO A 16 33.80 6.58 -21.81
C PRO A 16 33.73 7.07 -20.36
N PRO A 17 32.63 6.84 -19.64
CA PRO A 17 32.50 7.25 -18.25
C PRO A 17 33.62 6.62 -17.40
N LEU A 18 34.20 7.41 -16.50
CA LEU A 18 35.20 6.95 -15.55
C LEU A 18 34.62 5.81 -14.69
N PRO A 19 35.40 4.76 -14.36
CA PRO A 19 34.94 3.70 -13.49
C PRO A 19 34.68 4.28 -12.08
N GLY A 20 33.41 4.36 -11.69
CA GLY A 20 33.00 4.82 -10.36
C GLY A 20 32.00 5.98 -10.34
N GLU A 21 31.64 6.60 -11.47
CA GLU A 21 30.47 7.48 -11.49
C GLU A 21 29.18 6.65 -11.44
N PRO A 22 28.27 6.92 -10.50
CA PRO A 22 26.99 6.23 -10.47
C PRO A 22 26.24 6.57 -11.77
N PHE A 23 25.93 5.56 -12.57
CA PHE A 23 25.00 5.73 -13.69
C PHE A 23 23.74 6.43 -13.17
N PRO A 24 23.27 7.51 -13.84
CA PRO A 24 22.08 8.20 -13.40
C PRO A 24 20.92 7.20 -13.38
N LEU A 25 20.24 7.12 -12.24
CA LEU A 25 19.06 6.27 -12.10
C LEU A 25 18.01 6.74 -13.12
N PRO A 26 17.32 5.82 -13.83
CA PRO A 26 16.21 6.20 -14.68
C PRO A 26 15.16 6.93 -13.84
N THR A 27 14.78 8.13 -14.30
CA THR A 27 13.86 9.02 -13.59
C THR A 27 12.90 9.66 -14.57
N PHE A 28 11.63 9.73 -14.19
CA PHE A 28 10.58 10.49 -14.87
C PHE A 28 10.18 11.68 -13.98
N ALA A 29 10.42 12.90 -14.46
CA ALA A 29 10.16 14.14 -13.74
C ALA A 29 9.69 15.25 -14.71
N PRO A 30 8.41 15.22 -15.14
CA PRO A 30 7.86 16.26 -16.01
C PRO A 30 7.76 17.60 -15.25
N PRO A 31 7.81 18.74 -15.96
CA PRO A 31 7.65 20.05 -15.33
C PRO A 31 6.27 20.18 -14.68
N ASN A 32 6.21 20.85 -13.52
CA ASN A 32 4.98 21.03 -12.72
C ASN A 32 4.30 19.72 -12.32
N ALA A 33 5.08 18.64 -12.15
CA ALA A 33 4.59 17.37 -11.63
C ALA A 33 3.97 17.53 -10.24
N SER A 34 2.83 16.88 -10.06
CA SER A 34 2.14 16.73 -8.78
C SER A 34 1.55 15.32 -8.78
N PHE A 35 2.34 14.37 -8.27
CA PHE A 35 2.04 12.95 -8.26
C PHE A 35 1.35 12.54 -6.95
N GLN A 36 0.38 11.64 -7.03
CA GLN A 36 -0.33 11.08 -5.88
C GLN A 36 -0.17 9.58 -5.79
N HIS A 37 -0.35 8.87 -6.91
CA HIS A 37 -0.39 7.41 -6.91
C HIS A 37 0.52 6.78 -7.96
N LEU A 38 1.08 5.62 -7.64
CA LEU A 38 1.92 4.82 -8.51
C LEU A 38 1.36 3.39 -8.62
N LEU A 39 1.42 2.82 -9.82
CA LEU A 39 1.01 1.44 -10.08
C LEU A 39 1.98 0.78 -11.05
N VAL A 40 2.46 -0.43 -10.71
CA VAL A 40 3.16 -1.32 -11.64
C VAL A 40 2.14 -2.31 -12.17
N ALA A 41 1.80 -2.22 -13.45
CA ALA A 41 0.76 -3.03 -14.06
C ALA A 41 1.23 -4.46 -14.38
N SER A 42 0.28 -5.31 -14.72
CA SER A 42 0.52 -6.69 -15.12
C SER A 42 1.38 -6.82 -16.38
N THR A 43 1.43 -5.79 -17.22
CA THR A 43 2.30 -5.72 -18.40
C THR A 43 3.76 -5.36 -18.07
N GLY A 44 4.04 -4.90 -16.84
CA GLY A 44 5.31 -4.29 -16.44
C GLY A 44 5.39 -2.79 -16.71
N ASP A 45 4.39 -2.21 -17.38
CA ASP A 45 4.28 -0.76 -17.53
C ASP A 45 4.00 -0.10 -16.17
N VAL A 46 4.44 1.14 -16.04
CA VAL A 46 4.28 1.94 -14.82
C VAL A 46 3.28 3.06 -15.09
N TYR A 47 2.25 3.15 -14.25
CA TYR A 47 1.25 4.20 -14.31
C TYR A 47 1.43 5.17 -13.15
N VAL A 48 1.42 6.47 -13.47
CA VAL A 48 1.54 7.54 -12.48
C VAL A 48 0.24 8.36 -12.51
N GLY A 49 -0.49 8.31 -11.40
CA GLY A 49 -1.67 9.15 -11.15
C GLY A 49 -1.22 10.50 -10.62
N ALA A 50 -1.50 11.55 -11.38
CA ALA A 50 -1.11 12.92 -11.09
C ALA A 50 -2.32 13.85 -11.05
N THR A 51 -2.10 15.07 -10.58
CA THR A 51 -3.09 16.14 -10.72
C THR A 51 -3.34 16.40 -12.19
N ASN A 52 -4.58 16.23 -12.63
CA ASN A 52 -5.05 16.45 -14.01
C ASN A 52 -4.51 15.46 -15.07
N ALA A 53 -3.68 14.49 -14.71
CA ALA A 53 -3.07 13.58 -15.67
C ALA A 53 -2.89 12.15 -15.15
N ILE A 54 -2.84 11.20 -16.09
CA ILE A 54 -2.35 9.84 -15.87
C ILE A 54 -1.25 9.59 -16.89
N HIS A 55 -0.04 9.29 -16.42
CA HIS A 55 1.09 8.97 -17.27
C HIS A 55 1.25 7.45 -17.35
N ARG A 56 1.38 6.89 -18.56
CA ARG A 56 1.81 5.52 -18.80
C ARG A 56 3.27 5.55 -19.24
N LEU A 57 4.11 4.83 -18.53
CA LEU A 57 5.55 4.73 -18.75
C LEU A 57 5.90 3.26 -19.01
N GLY A 58 6.94 3.01 -19.80
CA GLY A 58 7.50 1.67 -19.91
C GLY A 58 8.22 1.26 -18.63
N PRO A 59 8.64 -0.01 -18.49
CA PRO A 59 9.35 -0.50 -17.30
C PRO A 59 10.61 0.29 -16.96
N GLY A 60 11.28 0.88 -17.96
CA GLY A 60 12.45 1.75 -17.80
C GLY A 60 12.12 3.23 -17.52
N LEU A 61 10.87 3.58 -17.25
CA LEU A 61 10.34 4.94 -17.06
C LEU A 61 10.37 5.84 -18.32
N ALA A 62 10.48 5.24 -19.51
CA ALA A 62 10.30 5.98 -20.76
C ALA A 62 8.80 6.34 -20.94
N PRO A 63 8.43 7.60 -21.22
CA PRO A 63 7.04 7.99 -21.39
C PRO A 63 6.44 7.36 -22.64
N LEU A 64 5.28 6.69 -22.49
CA LEU A 64 4.56 6.04 -23.59
C LEU A 64 3.28 6.79 -23.96
N ALA A 65 2.50 7.20 -22.96
CA ALA A 65 1.26 7.96 -23.17
C ALA A 65 0.95 8.86 -21.96
N THR A 66 0.16 9.90 -22.18
CA THR A 66 -0.40 10.74 -21.12
C THR A 66 -1.86 11.01 -21.41
N ALA A 67 -2.71 10.76 -20.41
CA ALA A 67 -4.13 11.00 -20.50
C ALA A 67 -4.56 12.14 -19.58
N THR A 68 -5.48 12.97 -20.03
CA THR A 68 -6.02 14.08 -19.22
C THR A 68 -7.18 13.58 -18.35
N THR A 69 -7.18 13.98 -17.08
CA THR A 69 -8.27 13.71 -16.11
C THR A 69 -9.04 14.97 -15.71
N GLU A 70 -8.66 16.11 -16.28
CA GLU A 70 -9.30 17.40 -16.06
C GLU A 70 -10.51 17.60 -16.98
N ASN A 71 -11.68 17.87 -16.39
CA ASN A 71 -12.87 18.29 -17.12
C ASN A 71 -13.86 19.03 -16.18
N PRO A 72 -14.17 20.33 -16.38
CA PRO A 72 -13.65 21.27 -17.40
C PRO A 72 -12.19 21.73 -17.14
N PRO A 73 -11.50 22.31 -18.14
CA PRO A 73 -10.12 22.78 -18.01
C PRO A 73 -9.97 23.93 -16.98
N ASN A 74 -8.81 23.97 -16.33
CA ASN A 74 -8.33 24.93 -15.31
C ASN A 74 -8.77 24.70 -13.85
N LEU A 75 -9.08 23.47 -13.45
CA LEU A 75 -9.37 23.10 -12.05
C LEU A 75 -8.57 21.85 -11.64
N PRO A 76 -7.83 21.89 -10.53
CA PRO A 76 -7.03 20.76 -10.10
C PRO A 76 -7.92 19.56 -9.73
N ASN A 77 -7.59 18.41 -10.30
CA ASN A 77 -8.16 17.11 -10.02
C ASN A 77 -7.05 16.12 -9.63
N PRO A 78 -6.57 16.17 -8.37
CA PRO A 78 -5.62 15.19 -7.84
C PRO A 78 -6.17 13.77 -7.97
N ASN A 79 -5.31 12.83 -8.36
CA ASN A 79 -5.67 11.41 -8.34
C ASN A 79 -5.83 10.93 -6.89
N ARG A 80 -6.86 10.14 -6.63
CA ARG A 80 -7.21 9.62 -5.28
C ARG A 80 -7.24 8.11 -5.18
N LEU A 81 -7.23 7.44 -6.32
CA LEU A 81 -7.15 6.00 -6.43
C LEU A 81 -6.64 5.66 -7.83
N LEU A 82 -5.72 4.71 -7.89
CA LEU A 82 -5.19 4.15 -9.13
C LEU A 82 -4.94 2.65 -8.91
N LEU A 83 -5.61 1.80 -9.68
CA LEU A 83 -5.42 0.36 -9.59
C LEU A 83 -5.72 -0.34 -10.92
N GLU A 84 -5.13 -1.51 -11.11
CA GLU A 84 -5.48 -2.42 -12.20
C GLU A 84 -6.58 -3.37 -11.75
N THR A 85 -7.65 -3.49 -12.55
CA THR A 85 -8.74 -4.44 -12.28
C THR A 85 -8.37 -5.86 -12.72
N PRO A 86 -9.01 -6.91 -12.18
CA PRO A 86 -8.82 -8.29 -12.64
C PRO A 86 -9.09 -8.51 -14.14
N SER A 87 -9.91 -7.65 -14.74
CA SER A 87 -10.23 -7.64 -16.18
C SER A 87 -9.20 -6.91 -17.05
N GLY A 88 -8.10 -6.43 -16.48
CA GLY A 88 -7.05 -5.71 -17.21
C GLY A 88 -7.45 -4.29 -17.62
N ARG A 89 -8.25 -3.60 -16.80
CA ARG A 89 -8.60 -2.19 -16.98
C ARG A 89 -7.89 -1.33 -15.93
N LEU A 90 -7.67 -0.07 -16.28
CA LEU A 90 -7.14 0.91 -15.34
C LEU A 90 -8.30 1.62 -14.65
N LEU A 91 -8.48 1.38 -13.36
CA LEU A 91 -9.43 2.13 -12.54
C LEU A 91 -8.73 3.38 -11.98
N THR A 92 -9.34 4.54 -12.20
CA THR A 92 -8.85 5.81 -11.66
C THR A 92 -9.99 6.60 -11.03
N CYS A 93 -9.73 7.21 -9.89
CA CYS A 93 -10.66 8.12 -9.24
C CYS A 93 -9.98 9.46 -9.00
N GLY A 94 -10.70 10.54 -9.30
CA GLY A 94 -10.24 11.91 -9.03
C GLY A 94 -10.86 12.46 -7.77
N GLN A 95 -10.30 13.54 -7.24
CA GLN A 95 -10.90 14.29 -6.13
C GLN A 95 -12.22 14.99 -6.53
N ARG A 96 -12.31 15.42 -7.80
CA ARG A 96 -13.45 16.19 -8.32
C ARG A 96 -14.71 15.31 -8.45
N HIS A 97 -15.84 15.98 -8.66
CA HIS A 97 -17.15 15.34 -8.84
C HIS A 97 -17.50 14.39 -7.70
N HIS A 98 -17.17 14.74 -6.45
CA HIS A 98 -17.41 13.90 -5.27
C HIS A 98 -16.71 12.53 -5.29
N GLY A 99 -15.55 12.42 -5.94
CA GLY A 99 -14.75 11.19 -5.88
C GLY A 99 -15.14 10.12 -6.91
N LEU A 100 -15.68 10.52 -8.06
CA LEU A 100 -16.07 9.57 -9.11
C LEU A 100 -14.87 8.88 -9.73
N CYS A 101 -15.11 7.63 -10.13
CA CYS A 101 -14.13 6.80 -10.80
C CYS A 101 -14.48 6.56 -12.26
N GLN A 102 -13.45 6.19 -13.02
CA GLN A 102 -13.55 5.81 -14.42
C GLN A 102 -12.74 4.54 -14.63
N ALA A 103 -13.28 3.61 -15.43
CA ALA A 103 -12.47 2.54 -16.00
C ALA A 103 -11.91 3.03 -17.35
N ARG A 104 -10.60 2.87 -17.54
CA ARG A 104 -9.86 3.25 -18.75
C ARG A 104 -9.16 2.03 -19.33
N ALA A 105 -8.89 2.06 -20.63
CA ALA A 105 -8.10 1.01 -21.25
C ALA A 105 -6.66 1.05 -20.72
N LEU A 106 -6.09 -0.12 -20.43
CA LEU A 106 -4.71 -0.20 -19.93
C LEU A 106 -3.73 0.27 -21.02
N ALA A 107 -3.90 -0.19 -22.26
CA ALA A 107 -3.03 0.17 -23.39
C ALA A 107 -3.10 1.67 -23.78
N ASP A 108 -4.27 2.29 -23.65
CA ASP A 108 -4.47 3.71 -23.92
C ASP A 108 -5.29 4.34 -22.79
N PRO A 109 -4.64 4.97 -21.79
CA PRO A 109 -5.35 5.57 -20.67
C PRO A 109 -6.25 6.74 -21.08
N GLN A 110 -6.12 7.29 -22.29
CA GLN A 110 -7.03 8.33 -22.78
C GLN A 110 -8.42 7.76 -23.11
N HIS A 111 -8.49 6.47 -23.49
CA HIS A 111 -9.74 5.80 -23.82
C HIS A 111 -10.49 5.37 -22.56
N VAL A 112 -11.58 6.08 -22.26
CA VAL A 112 -12.48 5.78 -21.13
C VAL A 112 -13.47 4.70 -21.54
N LEU A 113 -13.45 3.57 -20.83
CA LEU A 113 -14.29 2.40 -21.06
C LEU A 113 -15.63 2.49 -20.34
N ALA A 114 -15.63 3.00 -19.11
CA ALA A 114 -16.84 3.12 -18.31
C ALA A 114 -16.77 4.32 -17.36
N THR A 115 -17.89 5.05 -17.29
CA THR A 115 -18.20 6.07 -16.30
C THR A 115 -19.65 5.90 -15.87
N PRO A 116 -20.02 6.22 -14.63
CA PRO A 116 -21.43 6.28 -14.23
C PRO A 116 -22.17 7.32 -15.12
N PRO A 117 -23.26 6.96 -15.82
CA PRO A 117 -23.94 7.88 -16.73
C PRO A 117 -24.74 8.96 -15.99
N ASP A 118 -25.31 8.63 -14.83
CA ASP A 118 -25.99 9.56 -13.93
C ASP A 118 -25.53 9.29 -12.48
N PRO A 119 -24.39 9.88 -12.05
CA PRO A 119 -23.78 9.56 -10.77
C PRO A 119 -24.58 10.11 -9.59
N GLY A 120 -25.32 9.22 -8.91
CA GLY A 120 -25.85 9.48 -7.57
C GLY A 120 -24.84 9.19 -6.44
N GLU A 121 -25.25 9.38 -5.19
CA GLU A 121 -24.42 9.16 -3.99
C GLU A 121 -23.79 7.75 -3.93
N GLY A 122 -24.50 6.75 -4.46
CA GLY A 122 -24.02 5.38 -4.58
C GLY A 122 -22.76 5.21 -5.44
N HIS A 123 -22.34 6.22 -6.21
CA HIS A 123 -21.15 6.20 -7.07
C HIS A 123 -19.98 7.04 -6.52
N PHE A 124 -20.16 7.74 -5.41
CA PHE A 124 -19.10 8.52 -4.77
C PHE A 124 -18.13 7.57 -4.07
N ILE A 125 -17.01 7.28 -4.70
CA ILE A 125 -16.04 6.27 -4.27
C ILE A 125 -14.93 6.92 -3.44
N ALA A 126 -14.16 7.82 -4.05
CA ALA A 126 -12.99 8.40 -3.42
C ALA A 126 -13.34 9.56 -2.48
N ALA A 127 -12.47 9.83 -1.51
CA ALA A 127 -12.61 11.02 -0.68
C ALA A 127 -12.36 12.31 -1.50
N PRO A 128 -13.30 13.28 -1.48
CA PRO A 128 -13.11 14.56 -2.14
C PRO A 128 -12.24 15.53 -1.32
N ASP A 129 -11.97 15.24 -0.05
CA ASP A 129 -11.22 16.11 0.87
C ASP A 129 -9.72 15.86 0.78
N ALA A 130 -8.91 16.92 0.75
CA ALA A 130 -7.45 16.83 0.86
C ALA A 130 -7.01 16.11 2.14
N GLY A 131 -6.03 15.21 2.03
CA GLY A 131 -5.48 14.46 3.16
C GLY A 131 -6.34 13.30 3.69
N VAL A 132 -7.56 13.11 3.18
CA VAL A 132 -8.37 11.92 3.48
C VAL A 132 -8.02 10.80 2.50
N PRO A 133 -7.45 9.67 2.97
CA PRO A 133 -7.01 8.59 2.09
C PRO A 133 -8.20 7.78 1.56
N THR A 134 -7.99 7.19 0.39
CA THR A 134 -8.86 6.16 -0.19
C THR A 134 -7.98 5.02 -0.65
N VAL A 135 -8.28 3.82 -0.18
CA VAL A 135 -7.58 2.59 -0.57
C VAL A 135 -8.61 1.57 -1.03
N ALA A 136 -8.22 0.66 -1.92
CA ALA A 136 -9.16 -0.32 -2.43
C ALA A 136 -8.51 -1.65 -2.82
N VAL A 137 -9.33 -2.71 -2.76
CA VAL A 137 -9.00 -4.04 -3.32
C VAL A 137 -9.99 -4.35 -4.43
N ALA A 138 -9.49 -4.74 -5.59
CA ALA A 138 -10.29 -5.25 -6.69
C ALA A 138 -10.13 -6.77 -6.80
N HIS A 139 -11.23 -7.52 -6.73
CA HIS A 139 -11.22 -8.97 -6.86
C HIS A 139 -12.50 -9.48 -7.52
N GLY A 140 -12.37 -10.40 -8.48
CA GLY A 140 -13.49 -10.85 -9.29
C GLY A 140 -14.22 -9.67 -9.93
N THR A 141 -15.52 -9.54 -9.65
CA THR A 141 -16.39 -8.46 -10.15
C THR A 141 -16.64 -7.36 -9.13
N PHE A 142 -15.94 -7.38 -7.99
CA PHE A 142 -16.20 -6.49 -6.86
C PHE A 142 -14.98 -5.65 -6.49
N LEU A 143 -15.27 -4.47 -5.95
CA LEU A 143 -14.32 -3.49 -5.44
C LEU A 143 -14.66 -3.20 -3.98
N TRP A 144 -13.72 -3.48 -3.08
CA TRP A 144 -13.79 -3.06 -1.69
C TRP A 144 -13.08 -1.73 -1.58
N VAL A 145 -13.80 -0.68 -1.20
CA VAL A 145 -13.25 0.68 -1.08
C VAL A 145 -13.32 1.12 0.36
N ALA A 146 -12.16 1.39 0.93
CA ALA A 146 -12.03 1.95 2.25
C ALA A 146 -11.64 3.44 2.17
N ARG A 147 -12.41 4.29 2.83
CA ARG A 147 -12.31 5.74 2.81
C ARG A 147 -12.16 6.25 4.23
N GLY A 148 -11.21 7.15 4.46
CA GLY A 148 -11.07 7.80 5.76
C GLY A 148 -12.29 8.66 6.13
N SER A 149 -12.43 8.97 7.42
CA SER A 149 -13.45 9.89 7.91
C SER A 149 -13.30 11.26 7.24
N SER A 150 -14.38 11.70 6.60
CA SER A 150 -14.55 13.03 6.01
C SER A 150 -15.58 13.79 6.84
N GLY A 151 -15.56 15.13 6.78
CA GLY A 151 -16.60 15.96 7.41
C GLY A 151 -18.01 15.70 6.87
N THR A 152 -18.14 14.93 5.78
CA THR A 152 -19.43 14.52 5.19
C THR A 152 -19.80 13.08 5.59
N ARG A 153 -21.00 12.88 6.14
CA ARG A 153 -21.54 11.56 6.56
C ARG A 153 -22.09 10.71 5.40
N LEU A 154 -21.91 11.15 4.16
CA LEU A 154 -22.63 10.63 2.99
C LEU A 154 -22.17 9.23 2.56
N VAL A 155 -20.88 8.92 2.74
CA VAL A 155 -20.30 7.65 2.26
C VAL A 155 -19.74 6.87 3.45
N PRO A 156 -20.15 5.59 3.63
CA PRO A 156 -19.59 4.72 4.66
C PRO A 156 -18.07 4.54 4.51
N PRO A 157 -17.33 4.30 5.61
CA PRO A 157 -15.87 4.19 5.58
C PRO A 157 -15.35 2.94 4.87
N LEU A 158 -16.15 1.88 4.72
CA LEU A 158 -15.83 0.73 3.89
C LEU A 158 -17.10 0.29 3.13
N THR A 159 -16.97 0.11 1.82
CA THR A 159 -18.08 -0.28 0.94
C THR A 159 -17.64 -1.36 -0.05
N VAL A 160 -18.54 -2.28 -0.40
CA VAL A 160 -18.37 -3.18 -1.53
C VAL A 160 -19.15 -2.63 -2.72
N ARG A 161 -18.54 -2.66 -3.91
CA ARG A 161 -19.09 -2.06 -5.13
C ARG A 161 -18.90 -2.99 -6.31
N HIS A 162 -19.77 -2.89 -7.31
CA HIS A 162 -19.53 -3.55 -8.58
C HIS A 162 -18.36 -2.89 -9.32
N LEU A 163 -17.45 -3.67 -9.89
CA LEU A 163 -16.38 -3.15 -10.75
C LEU A 163 -16.86 -2.85 -12.17
N GLU A 164 -17.77 -3.68 -12.67
CA GLU A 164 -18.16 -3.72 -14.07
C GLU A 164 -19.66 -4.02 -14.25
N GLY A 165 -20.10 -3.95 -15.50
CA GLY A 165 -21.48 -4.21 -15.89
C GLY A 165 -22.38 -2.97 -15.78
N PRO A 166 -23.71 -3.16 -15.86
CA PRO A 166 -24.68 -2.06 -15.85
C PRO A 166 -24.64 -1.21 -14.58
N HIS A 167 -24.20 -1.79 -13.46
CA HIS A 167 -24.12 -1.15 -12.15
C HIS A 167 -22.68 -0.82 -11.73
N ALA A 168 -21.75 -0.72 -12.68
CA ALA A 168 -20.35 -0.42 -12.38
C ALA A 168 -20.22 0.79 -11.43
N PHE A 169 -19.40 0.64 -10.39
CA PHE A 169 -19.11 1.58 -9.33
C PHE A 169 -20.22 1.80 -8.28
N SER A 170 -21.42 1.27 -8.51
CA SER A 170 -22.51 1.31 -7.53
C SER A 170 -22.28 0.32 -6.40
N GLY A 171 -22.62 0.75 -5.17
CA GLY A 171 -22.72 -0.10 -3.98
C GLY A 171 -24.14 -0.51 -3.62
N GLU A 172 -25.12 -0.27 -4.50
CA GLU A 172 -26.52 -0.63 -4.26
C GLU A 172 -26.69 -2.15 -4.10
N GLY A 173 -27.37 -2.58 -3.03
CA GLY A 173 -27.57 -4.00 -2.72
C GLY A 173 -26.33 -4.73 -2.18
N LEU A 174 -25.23 -4.02 -1.92
CA LEU A 174 -23.98 -4.57 -1.42
C LEU A 174 -23.67 -4.09 0.01
N GLY A 175 -22.75 -4.81 0.64
CA GLY A 175 -22.31 -4.59 2.01
C GLY A 175 -21.61 -3.25 2.21
N ARG A 176 -21.83 -2.68 3.39
CA ARG A 176 -21.13 -1.47 3.87
C ARG A 176 -20.86 -1.57 5.36
N LEU A 177 -19.72 -1.06 5.78
CA LEU A 177 -19.41 -0.95 7.21
C LEU A 177 -20.21 0.19 7.81
N VAL A 178 -21.16 -0.15 8.68
CA VAL A 178 -21.98 0.83 9.39
C VAL A 178 -21.22 1.30 10.62
N VAL A 179 -21.09 2.62 10.76
CA VAL A 179 -20.46 3.27 11.91
C VAL A 179 -21.43 4.26 12.51
N GLY A 180 -21.67 4.16 13.83
CA GLY A 180 -22.65 5.00 14.53
C GLY A 180 -22.43 6.49 14.31
N ASP A 181 -21.25 7.00 14.71
CA ASP A 181 -20.79 8.34 14.35
C ASP A 181 -19.33 8.29 13.83
N PRO A 182 -19.09 8.43 12.52
CA PRO A 182 -17.75 8.39 11.94
C PRO A 182 -16.78 9.44 12.52
N GLY A 183 -17.29 10.53 13.10
CA GLY A 183 -16.48 11.57 13.76
C GLY A 183 -15.84 11.10 15.07
N ASP A 184 -16.48 10.15 15.77
CA ASP A 184 -15.99 9.62 17.05
C ASP A 184 -14.76 8.73 16.85
N TYR A 185 -14.70 8.04 15.71
CA TYR A 185 -13.65 7.07 15.41
C TYR A 185 -12.48 7.66 14.61
N GLY A 186 -12.75 8.64 13.72
CA GLY A 186 -11.71 9.29 12.92
C GLY A 186 -10.89 8.29 12.10
N LEU A 187 -11.55 7.44 11.30
CA LEU A 187 -10.90 6.38 10.55
C LEU A 187 -9.91 6.95 9.53
N HIS A 188 -8.71 6.38 9.47
CA HIS A 188 -7.70 6.71 8.49
C HIS A 188 -7.11 5.42 7.94
N TYR A 189 -7.36 5.13 6.66
CA TYR A 189 -6.89 3.90 6.01
C TYR A 189 -5.53 4.13 5.35
N ILE A 190 -4.61 3.19 5.54
CA ILE A 190 -3.23 3.27 5.05
C ILE A 190 -3.00 2.30 3.88
N LEU A 191 -3.53 1.08 3.98
CA LEU A 191 -3.30 0.02 3.00
C LEU A 191 -4.59 -0.76 2.77
N ALA A 192 -4.78 -1.22 1.52
CA ALA A 192 -5.73 -2.26 1.18
C ALA A 192 -5.04 -3.25 0.22
N ALA A 193 -5.05 -4.53 0.53
CA ALA A 193 -4.39 -5.54 -0.29
C ALA A 193 -5.11 -6.90 -0.23
N PRO A 194 -5.23 -7.62 -1.36
CA PRO A 194 -5.76 -8.98 -1.38
C PRO A 194 -4.67 -9.99 -1.00
N THR A 195 -5.01 -10.95 -0.13
CA THR A 195 -4.18 -12.13 0.15
C THR A 195 -5.05 -13.38 0.26
N GLY A 196 -4.78 -14.38 -0.58
CA GLY A 196 -5.54 -15.63 -0.61
C GLY A 196 -7.03 -15.36 -0.87
N THR A 197 -7.87 -15.68 0.10
CA THR A 197 -9.34 -15.51 0.05
C THR A 197 -9.85 -14.26 0.77
N HIS A 198 -8.96 -13.38 1.25
CA HIS A 198 -9.32 -12.23 2.08
C HIS A 198 -8.80 -10.91 1.51
N ALA A 199 -9.56 -9.84 1.71
CA ALA A 199 -9.09 -8.47 1.63
C ALA A 199 -8.59 -8.04 3.01
N TYR A 200 -7.38 -7.50 3.07
CA TYR A 200 -6.79 -6.94 4.27
C TYR A 200 -6.75 -5.41 4.17
N PHE A 201 -7.00 -4.75 5.29
CA PHE A 201 -6.93 -3.30 5.42
C PHE A 201 -6.08 -2.94 6.64
N LEU A 202 -5.18 -1.98 6.48
CA LEU A 202 -4.47 -1.34 7.61
C LEU A 202 -5.11 0.01 7.86
N LEU A 203 -5.53 0.26 9.09
CA LEU A 203 -6.18 1.51 9.47
C LEU A 203 -5.74 1.98 10.86
N THR A 204 -5.85 3.28 11.09
CA THR A 204 -5.84 3.86 12.43
C THR A 204 -7.18 4.47 12.76
N ARG A 205 -7.66 4.25 13.98
CA ARG A 205 -8.88 4.88 14.51
C ARG A 205 -8.85 4.94 16.03
N ARG A 206 -9.72 5.76 16.59
CA ARG A 206 -10.02 5.82 18.03
C ARG A 206 -10.88 4.62 18.45
N GLY A 207 -10.85 4.29 19.74
CA GLY A 207 -11.71 3.24 20.31
C GLY A 207 -13.19 3.66 20.39
N GLY A 208 -13.44 4.97 20.46
CA GLY A 208 -14.76 5.59 20.52
C GLY A 208 -14.68 6.94 21.25
N PRO A 209 -15.82 7.53 21.64
CA PRO A 209 -15.86 8.83 22.33
C PRO A 209 -15.06 8.86 23.63
N SER A 210 -15.01 7.74 24.37
CA SER A 210 -14.29 7.60 25.64
C SER A 210 -12.82 7.22 25.48
N GLU A 211 -12.37 6.89 24.27
CA GLU A 211 -11.03 6.42 23.96
C GLU A 211 -10.44 7.26 22.81
N PRO A 212 -10.04 8.51 23.10
CA PRO A 212 -9.71 9.49 22.06
C PRO A 212 -8.35 9.26 21.39
N GLU A 213 -7.54 8.37 21.95
CA GLU A 213 -6.20 8.05 21.43
C GLU A 213 -6.31 7.10 20.22
N PRO A 214 -5.77 7.48 19.06
CA PRO A 214 -5.80 6.63 17.89
C PRO A 214 -4.88 5.41 18.08
N ARG A 215 -5.37 4.25 17.67
CA ARG A 215 -4.60 2.99 17.62
C ARG A 215 -4.65 2.39 16.23
N THR A 216 -3.67 1.53 15.95
CA THR A 216 -3.54 0.82 14.67
C THR A 216 -4.29 -0.50 14.72
N TYR A 217 -5.02 -0.81 13.65
CA TYR A 217 -5.77 -2.05 13.47
C TYR A 217 -5.45 -2.65 12.10
N ALA A 218 -5.41 -3.97 12.05
CA ALA A 218 -5.58 -4.72 10.81
C ALA A 218 -7.02 -5.23 10.75
N ALA A 219 -7.73 -4.89 9.68
CA ALA A 219 -9.03 -5.45 9.39
C ALA A 219 -8.92 -6.49 8.26
N ARG A 220 -9.79 -7.51 8.29
CA ARG A 220 -9.96 -8.44 7.18
C ARG A 220 -11.43 -8.67 6.86
N ALA A 221 -11.71 -8.98 5.60
CA ALA A 221 -13.01 -9.48 5.14
C ALA A 221 -12.79 -10.52 4.02
N CYS A 222 -13.68 -11.50 3.92
CA CYS A 222 -13.64 -12.46 2.82
C CYS A 222 -13.90 -11.77 1.47
N LEU A 223 -13.15 -12.15 0.44
CA LEU A 223 -13.38 -11.70 -0.93
C LEU A 223 -14.64 -12.32 -1.55
N ALA A 224 -15.12 -13.44 -0.98
CA ALA A 224 -16.37 -14.08 -1.38
C ALA A 224 -17.61 -13.51 -0.66
N ASP A 225 -17.43 -12.55 0.25
CA ASP A 225 -18.49 -11.95 1.04
C ASP A 225 -18.77 -10.50 0.57
N PRO A 226 -19.72 -10.32 -0.37
CA PRO A 226 -20.10 -9.00 -0.83
C PRO A 226 -20.93 -8.21 0.19
N GLN A 227 -21.35 -8.82 1.31
CA GLN A 227 -22.22 -8.21 2.32
C GLN A 227 -21.46 -7.72 3.56
N LEU A 228 -20.16 -8.03 3.68
CA LEU A 228 -19.29 -7.65 4.81
C LEU A 228 -19.69 -8.27 6.16
N TYR A 229 -20.32 -9.44 6.17
CA TYR A 229 -20.56 -10.21 7.40
C TYR A 229 -19.27 -10.72 8.04
N SER A 230 -18.26 -11.02 7.22
CA SER A 230 -16.94 -11.53 7.62
C SER A 230 -15.99 -10.48 8.20
N TYR A 231 -16.41 -9.22 8.34
CA TYR A 231 -15.53 -8.15 8.75
C TYR A 231 -15.06 -8.30 10.21
N VAL A 232 -13.75 -8.43 10.39
CA VAL A 232 -13.09 -8.54 11.70
C VAL A 232 -11.91 -7.59 11.78
N GLU A 233 -11.79 -6.85 12.89
CA GLU A 233 -10.65 -6.01 13.22
C GLU A 233 -9.81 -6.61 14.35
N VAL A 234 -8.49 -6.50 14.22
CA VAL A 234 -7.52 -6.91 15.25
C VAL A 234 -6.59 -5.74 15.56
N PRO A 235 -6.45 -5.32 16.83
CA PRO A 235 -5.53 -4.26 17.20
C PRO A 235 -4.08 -4.73 17.05
N LEU A 236 -3.23 -3.84 16.52
CA LEU A 236 -1.81 -4.05 16.36
C LEU A 236 -1.05 -3.19 17.35
N ASP A 237 -0.17 -3.81 18.12
CA ASP A 237 0.64 -3.16 19.13
C ASP A 237 2.13 -3.23 18.75
N CYS A 238 2.70 -2.07 18.44
CA CYS A 238 4.09 -1.91 18.08
C CYS A 238 4.87 -1.38 19.30
N GLN A 239 5.75 -2.24 19.83
CA GLN A 239 6.60 -1.97 20.99
C GLN A 239 5.80 -1.53 22.23
N ALA A 240 4.85 -2.37 22.68
CA ALA A 240 4.06 -2.14 23.89
C ALA A 240 3.40 -0.74 23.95
N GLY A 241 2.88 -0.29 22.81
CA GLY A 241 2.08 0.91 22.64
C GLY A 241 2.92 2.15 22.34
N ALA A 242 4.24 2.03 22.23
CA ALA A 242 5.11 3.18 22.01
C ALA A 242 4.90 3.85 20.65
N TYR A 243 4.45 3.09 19.64
CA TYR A 243 4.19 3.57 18.28
C TYR A 243 2.75 3.26 17.85
N PRO A 244 1.74 4.00 18.36
CA PRO A 244 0.33 3.62 18.21
C PRO A 244 -0.27 3.94 16.84
N VAL A 245 0.35 4.81 16.03
CA VAL A 245 -0.26 5.35 14.80
C VAL A 245 0.52 4.92 13.56
N ALA A 246 -0.05 4.01 12.77
CA ALA A 246 0.49 3.64 11.46
C ALA A 246 0.50 4.81 10.46
N ARG A 247 1.59 4.89 9.68
CA ARG A 247 1.81 5.86 8.60
C ARG A 247 1.93 5.24 7.23
N ALA A 248 2.58 4.08 7.16
CA ALA A 248 2.72 3.30 5.94
C ALA A 248 2.59 1.83 6.26
N GLY A 249 2.18 1.05 5.28
CA GLY A 249 2.08 -0.40 5.41
C GLY A 249 2.34 -1.09 4.09
N ALA A 250 2.92 -2.29 4.18
CA ALA A 250 3.03 -3.20 3.06
C ALA A 250 2.62 -4.60 3.49
N LEU A 251 1.86 -5.26 2.63
CA LEU A 251 1.45 -6.64 2.83
C LEU A 251 2.24 -7.53 1.88
N ARG A 252 2.93 -8.53 2.42
CA ARG A 252 3.56 -9.59 1.64
C ARG A 252 2.78 -10.87 1.85
N SER A 253 2.32 -11.47 0.76
CA SER A 253 1.70 -12.80 0.75
C SER A 253 2.75 -13.89 0.47
N GLY A 254 2.42 -15.15 0.75
CA GLY A 254 3.31 -16.31 0.56
C GLY A 254 3.52 -17.11 1.84
N GLN A 255 4.44 -18.10 1.82
CA GLN A 255 4.66 -19.01 2.95
C GLN A 255 5.09 -18.29 4.23
N HIS A 256 5.83 -17.18 4.13
CA HIS A 256 6.21 -16.32 5.25
C HIS A 256 5.52 -14.95 5.17
N GLY A 257 4.22 -14.95 4.87
CA GLY A 257 3.45 -13.72 4.71
C GLY A 257 3.42 -12.87 5.97
N ALA A 258 3.57 -11.54 5.81
CA ALA A 258 3.59 -10.61 6.93
C ALA A 258 3.05 -9.23 6.52
N LEU A 259 2.50 -8.52 7.49
CA LEU A 259 2.13 -7.12 7.42
C LEU A 259 3.25 -6.28 8.05
N PHE A 260 3.90 -5.47 7.22
CA PHE A 260 4.95 -4.54 7.61
C PHE A 260 4.30 -3.20 7.90
N VAL A 261 4.48 -2.67 9.11
CA VAL A 261 3.84 -1.43 9.56
C VAL A 261 4.91 -0.45 9.99
N VAL A 262 4.93 0.71 9.34
CA VAL A 262 5.63 1.88 9.83
C VAL A 262 4.66 2.65 10.72
N ALA A 263 5.03 2.87 11.97
CA ALA A 263 4.20 3.57 12.94
C ALA A 263 4.96 4.68 13.66
N ASP A 264 4.27 5.76 13.99
CA ASP A 264 4.81 6.90 14.71
C ASP A 264 4.52 6.81 16.20
N ALA A 265 5.46 7.33 17.00
CA ALA A 265 5.22 7.68 18.38
C ALA A 265 4.26 8.88 18.47
N GLY A 266 3.61 9.09 19.63
CA GLY A 266 2.55 10.10 19.79
C GLY A 266 2.90 11.55 19.39
N ALA A 267 4.19 11.91 19.31
CA ALA A 267 4.65 13.23 18.84
C ALA A 267 4.94 13.32 17.32
N GLY A 268 4.89 12.21 16.57
CA GLY A 268 5.12 12.17 15.12
C GLY A 268 6.56 12.45 14.66
N LEU A 269 7.51 12.52 15.59
CA LEU A 269 8.93 12.79 15.30
C LEU A 269 9.79 11.52 15.20
N LEU A 270 9.34 10.44 15.84
CA LEU A 270 10.00 9.14 15.85
C LEU A 270 9.08 8.13 15.20
N SER A 271 9.63 7.34 14.28
CA SER A 271 8.93 6.25 13.62
C SER A 271 9.60 4.92 13.96
N ALA A 272 8.82 3.85 13.93
CA ALA A 272 9.30 2.49 14.04
C ALA A 272 8.76 1.61 12.92
N LEU A 273 9.52 0.56 12.60
CA LEU A 273 9.05 -0.55 11.78
C LEU A 273 8.70 -1.74 12.69
N CYS A 274 7.47 -2.19 12.62
CA CYS A 274 6.99 -3.44 13.23
C CYS A 274 6.50 -4.41 12.15
N VAL A 275 6.66 -5.71 12.40
CA VAL A 275 6.28 -6.77 11.47
C VAL A 275 5.34 -7.75 12.16
N PHE A 276 4.16 -7.93 11.58
CA PHE A 276 3.11 -8.78 12.10
C PHE A 276 2.91 -9.97 11.15
N PRO A 277 3.29 -11.19 11.54
CA PRO A 277 3.08 -12.38 10.71
C PRO A 277 1.60 -12.59 10.41
N LEU A 278 1.27 -12.92 9.15
CA LEU A 278 -0.13 -13.10 8.75
C LEU A 278 -0.77 -14.31 9.42
N GLU A 279 -0.02 -15.38 9.67
CA GLU A 279 -0.50 -16.55 10.41
C GLU A 279 -1.03 -16.17 11.80
N VAL A 280 -0.31 -15.27 12.51
CA VAL A 280 -0.71 -14.78 13.84
C VAL A 280 -1.97 -13.91 13.73
N LEU A 281 -2.02 -13.02 12.73
CA LEU A 281 -3.20 -12.20 12.46
C LEU A 281 -4.44 -13.05 12.12
N GLU A 282 -4.24 -14.09 11.33
CA GLU A 282 -5.31 -14.98 10.90
C GLU A 282 -5.87 -15.80 12.05
N THR A 283 -4.98 -16.32 12.90
CA THR A 283 -5.31 -17.06 14.10
C THR A 283 -6.08 -16.19 15.09
N GLU A 284 -5.63 -14.95 15.33
CA GLU A 284 -6.29 -14.04 16.25
C GLU A 284 -7.68 -13.64 15.74
N ALA A 285 -7.80 -13.28 14.46
CA ALA A 285 -9.07 -12.90 13.86
C ALA A 285 -10.07 -14.07 13.85
N GLU A 286 -9.61 -15.31 13.67
CA GLU A 286 -10.47 -16.50 13.73
C GLU A 286 -10.92 -16.82 15.15
N ALA A 287 -10.01 -16.81 16.12
CA ALA A 287 -10.34 -16.99 17.52
C ALA A 287 -11.31 -15.90 18.03
N THR A 288 -11.16 -14.68 17.53
CA THR A 288 -12.07 -13.55 17.82
C THR A 288 -13.47 -13.81 17.26
N ARG A 289 -13.57 -14.27 16.01
CA ARG A 289 -14.84 -14.63 15.38
C ARG A 289 -15.52 -15.76 16.14
N GLN A 290 -14.81 -16.83 16.47
CA GLN A 290 -15.35 -17.97 17.24
C GLN A 290 -15.87 -17.53 18.61
N ALA A 291 -15.11 -16.68 19.34
CA ALA A 291 -15.53 -16.13 20.62
C ALA A 291 -16.83 -15.31 20.49
N CYS A 292 -16.95 -14.47 19.45
CA CYS A 292 -18.15 -13.65 19.25
C CYS A 292 -19.36 -14.45 18.75
N TYR A 293 -19.16 -15.51 17.96
CA TYR A 293 -20.25 -16.33 17.43
C TYR A 293 -20.85 -17.24 18.50
N SER A 294 -20.01 -17.91 19.29
CA SER A 294 -20.46 -19.04 20.13
C SER A 294 -20.38 -18.77 21.64
N HIS A 295 -19.57 -17.79 22.07
CA HIS A 295 -19.21 -17.60 23.47
C HIS A 295 -19.56 -16.21 24.00
N GLY A 296 -20.47 -15.48 23.36
CA GLY A 296 -20.89 -14.15 23.80
C GLY A 296 -19.75 -13.12 23.83
N GLY A 297 -18.66 -13.36 23.10
CA GLY A 297 -17.46 -12.51 23.06
C GLY A 297 -16.36 -12.88 24.06
N GLY A 298 -16.57 -13.88 24.92
CA GLY A 298 -15.59 -14.32 25.91
C GLY A 298 -14.86 -15.62 25.55
N VAL A 299 -13.80 -15.92 26.29
CA VAL A 299 -13.22 -17.27 26.39
C VAL A 299 -13.36 -17.73 27.84
N GLY A 300 -14.31 -18.62 28.12
CA GLY A 300 -14.64 -19.01 29.50
C GLY A 300 -15.44 -17.93 30.25
N ILE A 301 -15.31 -17.88 31.58
CA ILE A 301 -16.23 -17.14 32.45
C ILE A 301 -15.92 -15.62 32.53
N ASP A 302 -14.66 -15.16 32.37
CA ASP A 302 -14.29 -13.74 32.63
C ASP A 302 -13.18 -13.15 31.72
N LEU A 303 -12.86 -13.77 30.57
CA LEU A 303 -11.85 -13.23 29.64
C LEU A 303 -12.52 -12.70 28.36
N PRO A 304 -12.83 -11.40 28.26
CA PRO A 304 -13.41 -10.82 27.05
C PRO A 304 -12.35 -10.81 25.94
N ARG A 305 -12.71 -11.36 24.78
CA ARG A 305 -11.80 -11.48 23.62
C ARG A 305 -12.34 -10.78 22.39
N ALA A 306 -13.65 -10.75 22.21
CA ALA A 306 -14.30 -10.16 21.06
C ALA A 306 -15.45 -9.25 21.49
N ALA A 307 -15.67 -8.20 20.71
CA ALA A 307 -16.79 -7.28 20.87
C ALA A 307 -17.35 -6.90 19.49
N ILE A 308 -18.53 -6.29 19.51
CA ILE A 308 -19.06 -5.59 18.33
C ILE A 308 -18.55 -4.16 18.34
N ALA A 309 -17.97 -3.74 17.21
CA ALA A 309 -17.40 -2.41 17.06
C ALA A 309 -18.45 -1.36 16.64
N TYR A 310 -18.02 -0.10 16.67
CA TYR A 310 -18.71 1.03 16.02
C TYR A 310 -20.09 1.41 16.55
N GLY A 311 -20.48 0.92 17.73
CA GLY A 311 -21.72 1.30 18.40
C GLY A 311 -22.98 0.90 17.62
N VAL A 312 -22.89 -0.14 16.79
CA VAL A 312 -24.06 -0.70 16.11
C VAL A 312 -24.92 -1.51 17.10
N THR A 313 -26.15 -1.84 16.71
CA THR A 313 -27.11 -2.58 17.56
C THR A 313 -26.85 -4.10 17.64
N SER A 314 -25.85 -4.60 16.92
CA SER A 314 -25.45 -6.01 16.97
C SER A 314 -24.73 -6.34 18.28
N HIS A 315 -24.71 -7.62 18.65
CA HIS A 315 -24.04 -8.13 19.85
C HIS A 315 -23.45 -9.50 19.57
N CYS A 316 -22.38 -9.87 20.28
CA CYS A 316 -21.90 -11.25 20.24
C CYS A 316 -22.97 -12.21 20.78
N THR A 317 -22.99 -13.41 20.23
CA THR A 317 -24.09 -14.37 20.39
C THR A 317 -23.61 -15.71 20.94
N HIS A 318 -24.55 -16.65 21.10
CA HIS A 318 -24.32 -18.03 21.53
C HIS A 318 -24.85 -19.00 20.47
N LEU A 319 -24.38 -18.85 19.23
CA LEU A 319 -24.66 -19.79 18.16
C LEU A 319 -24.03 -21.16 18.46
N PRO A 320 -24.48 -22.24 17.80
CA PRO A 320 -23.83 -23.56 17.89
C PRO A 320 -22.32 -23.49 17.64
N GLN A 321 -21.54 -24.34 18.32
CA GLN A 321 -20.06 -24.30 18.21
C GLN A 321 -19.53 -24.50 16.79
N GLU A 322 -20.28 -25.23 15.96
CA GLU A 322 -19.94 -25.49 14.55
C GLU A 322 -20.24 -24.30 13.63
N SER A 323 -20.90 -23.24 14.13
CA SER A 323 -21.29 -22.08 13.31
C SER A 323 -20.10 -21.38 12.67
N SER A 324 -18.93 -21.38 13.31
CA SER A 324 -17.72 -20.83 12.70
C SER A 324 -17.31 -21.61 11.45
N GLU A 325 -17.45 -22.94 11.44
CA GLU A 325 -17.11 -23.80 10.32
C GLU A 325 -18.19 -23.78 9.22
N LEU A 326 -19.46 -23.71 9.61
CA LEU A 326 -20.60 -23.63 8.68
C LEU A 326 -20.67 -22.28 7.95
N TYR A 327 -20.33 -21.19 8.64
CA TYR A 327 -20.39 -19.82 8.12
C TYR A 327 -19.01 -19.14 8.23
N PRO A 328 -17.98 -19.62 7.50
CA PRO A 328 -16.60 -19.11 7.63
C PRO A 328 -16.47 -17.62 7.27
N CYS A 329 -17.33 -17.14 6.36
CA CYS A 329 -17.40 -15.73 5.97
C CYS A 329 -18.64 -15.01 6.53
N GLY A 330 -19.26 -15.57 7.57
CA GLY A 330 -20.49 -15.04 8.15
C GLY A 330 -21.71 -15.17 7.24
N ASP A 331 -22.83 -14.72 7.77
CA ASP A 331 -24.15 -14.70 7.15
C ASP A 331 -25.05 -13.67 7.88
N GLU A 332 -26.26 -13.40 7.39
CA GLU A 332 -27.18 -12.38 7.90
C GLU A 332 -27.42 -12.48 9.42
N HIS A 333 -27.49 -13.70 9.94
CA HIS A 333 -27.76 -13.99 11.36
C HIS A 333 -26.51 -13.92 12.25
N THR A 334 -25.32 -13.77 11.66
CA THR A 334 -24.06 -13.77 12.40
C THR A 334 -23.67 -12.36 12.87
N PRO A 335 -23.01 -12.22 14.04
CA PRO A 335 -22.63 -10.92 14.57
C PRO A 335 -21.56 -10.25 13.70
N SER A 336 -21.72 -8.95 13.42
CA SER A 336 -20.82 -8.10 12.65
C SER A 336 -21.12 -6.62 12.94
N PRO A 337 -20.13 -5.69 12.88
CA PRO A 337 -18.70 -5.91 12.68
C PRO A 337 -17.98 -6.30 13.98
N ILE A 338 -17.09 -7.29 13.91
CA ILE A 338 -16.40 -7.83 15.09
C ILE A 338 -15.03 -7.14 15.26
N VAL A 339 -14.63 -6.90 16.51
CA VAL A 339 -13.28 -6.46 16.88
C VAL A 339 -12.70 -7.33 17.97
N SER A 340 -11.40 -7.63 17.89
CA SER A 340 -10.63 -8.28 18.95
C SER A 340 -10.28 -7.27 20.04
N LEU A 341 -10.38 -7.72 21.29
CA LEU A 341 -9.91 -6.99 22.47
C LEU A 341 -8.47 -7.38 22.85
N VAL A 342 -7.89 -8.36 22.14
CA VAL A 342 -6.53 -8.85 22.37
C VAL A 342 -5.62 -8.31 21.26
N PRO A 343 -4.66 -7.43 21.58
CA PRO A 343 -3.74 -6.90 20.58
C PRO A 343 -2.65 -7.90 20.21
N ILE A 344 -2.28 -7.92 18.93
CA ILE A 344 -1.06 -8.62 18.47
C ILE A 344 0.14 -7.75 18.78
N GLN A 345 1.08 -8.30 19.56
CA GLN A 345 2.29 -7.61 19.97
C GLN A 345 3.42 -7.86 18.97
N ALA A 346 4.13 -6.81 18.55
CA ALA A 346 5.35 -6.91 17.77
C ALA A 346 6.44 -5.95 18.30
N PRO A 347 7.71 -6.37 18.34
CA PRO A 347 8.81 -5.48 18.69
C PRO A 347 9.09 -4.48 17.56
N ALA A 348 9.57 -3.29 17.93
CA ALA A 348 10.09 -2.32 16.96
C ALA A 348 11.46 -2.79 16.45
N LEU A 349 11.53 -3.15 15.16
CA LEU A 349 12.75 -3.67 14.53
C LEU A 349 13.70 -2.55 14.11
N VAL A 350 13.18 -1.39 13.74
CA VAL A 350 13.95 -0.20 13.33
C VAL A 350 13.35 1.01 14.02
N THR A 351 14.16 1.78 14.75
CA THR A 351 13.74 3.00 15.48
C THR A 351 14.67 4.20 15.24
N GLU A 352 15.80 3.98 14.58
CA GLU A 352 16.88 4.97 14.43
C GLU A 352 16.70 5.88 13.20
N LEU A 353 15.68 5.60 12.37
CA LEU A 353 15.40 6.34 11.15
C LEU A 353 14.39 7.46 11.42
N PRO A 354 14.57 8.62 10.79
CA PRO A 354 13.64 9.74 10.97
C PRO A 354 12.38 9.53 10.12
N GLN A 355 11.23 9.99 10.64
CA GLN A 355 9.94 10.15 9.96
C GLN A 355 9.75 9.30 8.69
N LEU A 356 9.48 8.02 8.90
CA LEU A 356 9.30 7.06 7.82
C LEU A 356 7.91 7.23 7.17
N THR A 357 7.85 7.18 5.84
CA THR A 357 6.64 7.46 5.05
C THR A 357 6.25 6.36 4.08
N ALA A 358 7.14 5.39 3.84
CA ALA A 358 6.88 4.28 2.92
C ALA A 358 7.59 3.01 3.37
N VAL A 359 7.01 1.86 3.05
CA VAL A 359 7.62 0.55 3.30
C VAL A 359 7.24 -0.41 2.18
N VAL A 360 8.18 -1.24 1.75
CA VAL A 360 7.91 -2.46 0.98
C VAL A 360 8.94 -3.50 1.36
N ALA A 361 8.57 -4.78 1.30
CA ALA A 361 9.46 -5.88 1.69
C ALA A 361 9.50 -6.95 0.60
N THR A 362 10.65 -7.61 0.49
CA THR A 362 10.87 -8.79 -0.34
C THR A 362 11.58 -9.86 0.48
N GLU A 363 11.59 -11.09 -0.04
CA GLU A 363 12.35 -12.20 0.53
C GLU A 363 13.37 -12.68 -0.50
N GLU A 364 14.60 -12.94 -0.06
CA GLU A 364 15.71 -13.42 -0.89
C GLU A 364 16.45 -14.52 -0.16
N ALA A 365 16.45 -15.75 -0.69
CA ALA A 365 17.08 -16.91 -0.04
C ALA A 365 16.70 -17.09 1.45
N GLY A 366 15.43 -16.85 1.79
CA GLY A 366 14.90 -16.92 3.17
C GLY A 366 15.14 -15.68 4.02
N ASN A 367 15.81 -14.66 3.48
CA ASN A 367 16.08 -13.40 4.16
C ASN A 367 15.04 -12.34 3.83
N THR A 368 14.47 -11.71 4.86
CA THR A 368 13.56 -10.58 4.65
C THR A 368 14.35 -9.29 4.49
N ILE A 369 14.16 -8.64 3.33
CA ILE A 369 14.79 -7.37 2.98
C ILE A 369 13.70 -6.31 2.82
N ILE A 370 13.90 -5.16 3.46
CA ILE A 370 12.88 -4.12 3.58
C ILE A 370 13.44 -2.82 3.04
N PHE A 371 12.66 -2.16 2.20
CA PHE A 371 12.93 -0.84 1.69
C PHE A 371 12.03 0.15 2.41
N LEU A 372 12.62 1.16 3.05
CA LEU A 372 11.93 2.19 3.80
C LEU A 372 12.17 3.54 3.15
N GLY A 373 11.11 4.31 2.93
CA GLY A 373 11.22 5.70 2.50
C GLY A 373 10.99 6.65 3.67
N ASP A 374 11.71 7.79 3.68
CA ASP A 374 11.54 8.84 4.68
C ASP A 374 10.90 10.13 4.10
N ALA A 375 10.52 11.03 5.02
CA ALA A 375 9.98 12.35 4.70
C ALA A 375 10.98 13.29 4.00
N PHE A 376 12.27 12.93 3.94
CA PHE A 376 13.36 13.76 3.43
C PHE A 376 13.84 13.33 2.03
N GLY A 377 13.24 12.28 1.45
CA GLY A 377 13.59 11.77 0.13
C GLY A 377 14.72 10.74 0.12
N GLN A 378 14.96 10.08 1.26
CA GLN A 378 15.93 9.00 1.40
C GLN A 378 15.23 7.65 1.42
N LEU A 379 15.84 6.71 0.71
CA LEU A 379 15.47 5.32 0.68
C LEU A 379 16.50 4.51 1.47
N HIS A 380 16.06 3.83 2.53
CA HIS A 380 16.87 2.98 3.37
C HIS A 380 16.62 1.51 3.02
N LYS A 381 17.69 0.74 2.82
CA LYS A 381 17.63 -0.71 2.67
C LYS A 381 17.98 -1.35 4.01
N VAL A 382 17.09 -2.21 4.47
CA VAL A 382 17.15 -2.81 5.80
C VAL A 382 17.13 -4.33 5.65
N PHE A 383 18.05 -4.97 6.35
CA PHE A 383 18.08 -6.40 6.54
C PHE A 383 17.58 -6.74 7.94
N ILE A 384 16.62 -7.67 8.05
CA ILE A 384 16.13 -8.13 9.34
C ILE A 384 16.95 -9.35 9.78
N GLU A 385 17.69 -9.20 10.88
CA GLU A 385 18.42 -10.28 11.53
C GLU A 385 17.81 -10.55 12.90
N ALA A 386 17.25 -11.75 13.08
CA ALA A 386 16.53 -12.14 14.30
C ALA A 386 15.46 -11.10 14.71
N SER A 387 15.71 -10.33 15.77
CA SER A 387 14.78 -9.34 16.33
C SER A 387 15.21 -7.89 16.11
N ARG A 388 16.12 -7.61 15.17
CA ARG A 388 16.59 -6.25 14.88
C ARG A 388 16.76 -6.01 13.38
N GLY A 389 16.32 -4.85 12.92
CA GLY A 389 16.58 -4.36 11.58
C GLY A 389 17.88 -3.57 11.53
N SER A 390 18.72 -3.88 10.55
CA SER A 390 19.99 -3.18 10.29
C SER A 390 19.94 -2.46 8.95
N VAL A 391 20.20 -1.15 8.95
CA VAL A 391 20.29 -0.36 7.72
C VAL A 391 21.66 -0.59 7.12
N TYR A 392 21.71 -1.21 5.93
CA TYR A 392 22.97 -1.51 5.25
C TYR A 392 23.26 -0.56 4.09
N SER A 393 22.26 0.18 3.60
CA SER A 393 22.41 1.16 2.52
C SER A 393 21.36 2.26 2.64
N THR A 394 21.76 3.50 2.35
CA THR A 394 20.85 4.64 2.19
C THR A 394 21.10 5.30 0.85
N VAL A 395 20.03 5.54 0.08
CA VAL A 395 20.08 6.17 -1.24
C VAL A 395 19.24 7.43 -1.22
N ARG A 396 19.83 8.57 -1.56
CA ARG A 396 19.10 9.83 -1.70
C ARG A 396 18.44 9.91 -3.07
N LEU A 397 17.11 10.00 -3.11
CA LEU A 397 16.34 10.06 -4.35
C LEU A 397 15.95 11.48 -4.74
N SER A 398 15.58 12.28 -3.75
CA SER A 398 15.17 13.68 -3.93
C SER A 398 15.77 14.56 -2.84
N GLN A 399 15.63 15.88 -2.99
CA GLN A 399 15.95 16.81 -1.90
C GLN A 399 14.65 17.22 -1.20
N HIS A 400 14.47 16.79 0.05
CA HIS A 400 13.41 17.27 0.94
C HIS A 400 11.97 17.05 0.40
N SER A 401 11.76 15.98 -0.35
CA SER A 401 10.43 15.57 -0.81
C SER A 401 10.15 14.15 -0.30
N PRO A 402 9.09 13.94 0.50
CA PRO A 402 8.75 12.64 1.06
C PRO A 402 8.63 11.55 -0.01
N ILE A 403 9.10 10.34 0.32
CA ILE A 403 8.82 9.17 -0.51
C ILE A 403 7.36 8.76 -0.30
N SER A 404 6.63 8.62 -1.40
CA SER A 404 5.22 8.20 -1.41
C SER A 404 5.06 6.80 -0.81
N PRO A 405 3.95 6.53 -0.09
CA PRO A 405 3.58 5.19 0.35
C PRO A 405 3.51 4.14 -0.78
N ASP A 406 3.28 4.58 -2.03
CA ASP A 406 3.30 3.72 -3.21
C ASP A 406 4.75 3.38 -3.64
N LEU A 407 5.48 2.72 -2.73
CA LEU A 407 6.83 2.19 -2.95
C LEU A 407 6.69 0.75 -3.46
N LEU A 408 7.00 0.52 -4.75
CA LEU A 408 6.61 -0.70 -5.43
C LEU A 408 7.80 -1.47 -5.99
N LEU A 409 7.78 -2.79 -5.83
CA LEU A 409 8.69 -3.68 -6.55
C LEU A 409 8.09 -4.02 -7.92
N ASP A 410 8.97 -4.24 -8.90
CA ASP A 410 8.56 -4.88 -10.14
C ASP A 410 8.21 -6.35 -9.90
N LYS A 411 7.57 -6.99 -10.87
CA LYS A 411 7.14 -8.40 -10.74
C LYS A 411 8.28 -9.38 -10.47
N THR A 412 9.48 -9.05 -10.96
CA THR A 412 10.65 -9.91 -10.78
C THR A 412 11.36 -9.66 -9.46
N GLY A 413 10.98 -8.61 -8.70
CA GLY A 413 11.69 -8.21 -7.48
C GLY A 413 13.10 -7.68 -7.74
N THR A 414 13.46 -7.37 -8.99
CA THR A 414 14.80 -6.88 -9.37
C THR A 414 14.90 -5.36 -9.37
N TYR A 415 13.77 -4.66 -9.50
CA TYR A 415 13.70 -3.21 -9.48
C TYR A 415 12.66 -2.70 -8.50
N LEU A 416 12.99 -1.58 -7.90
CA LEU A 416 12.15 -0.79 -7.01
C LEU A 416 11.79 0.52 -7.71
N TYR A 417 10.52 0.88 -7.66
CA TYR A 417 10.02 2.18 -8.10
C TYR A 417 9.65 3.00 -6.87
N ALA A 418 10.30 4.14 -6.74
CA ALA A 418 10.04 5.10 -5.67
C ALA A 418 9.56 6.42 -6.27
N MET A 419 8.48 6.94 -5.73
CA MET A 419 7.85 8.18 -6.18
C MET A 419 7.94 9.24 -5.09
N THR A 420 8.15 10.48 -5.49
CA THR A 420 7.90 11.68 -4.67
C THR A 420 6.84 12.53 -5.36
N GLU A 421 6.49 13.70 -4.81
CA GLU A 421 5.48 14.57 -5.42
C GLU A 421 5.80 14.98 -6.88
N SER A 422 7.09 15.00 -7.26
CA SER A 422 7.53 15.55 -8.56
C SER A 422 8.34 14.60 -9.44
N GLN A 423 8.70 13.41 -8.95
CA GLN A 423 9.49 12.46 -9.72
C GLN A 423 9.18 11.00 -9.38
N VAL A 424 9.36 10.11 -10.35
CA VAL A 424 9.43 8.66 -10.17
C VAL A 424 10.83 8.21 -10.54
N THR A 425 11.48 7.44 -9.66
CA THR A 425 12.83 6.91 -9.85
C THR A 425 12.80 5.38 -9.83
N ARG A 426 13.49 4.74 -10.77
CA ARG A 426 13.68 3.29 -10.80
C ARG A 426 15.06 2.94 -10.31
N LEU A 427 15.14 2.03 -9.34
CA LEU A 427 16.38 1.59 -8.71
C LEU A 427 16.52 0.08 -8.78
N PRO A 428 17.71 -0.46 -9.05
CA PRO A 428 17.94 -1.89 -8.86
C PRO A 428 17.94 -2.22 -7.36
N VAL A 429 17.34 -3.36 -6.99
CA VAL A 429 17.32 -3.82 -5.60
C VAL A 429 18.71 -4.11 -5.06
N SER A 430 19.65 -4.47 -5.92
CA SER A 430 21.05 -4.71 -5.59
C SER A 430 22.00 -4.10 -6.64
N LYS A 431 23.24 -3.81 -6.24
CA LYS A 431 24.30 -3.33 -7.14
C LYS A 431 25.37 -4.38 -7.38
N CYS A 432 25.09 -5.64 -7.06
CA CYS A 432 26.08 -6.71 -7.10
C CYS A 432 26.86 -6.77 -8.43
N PRO A 433 26.24 -6.64 -9.63
CA PRO A 433 26.95 -6.63 -10.92
C PRO A 433 28.11 -5.63 -11.06
N GLN A 434 28.20 -4.63 -10.19
CA GLN A 434 29.25 -3.61 -10.22
C GLN A 434 30.57 -4.08 -9.58
N PHE A 435 30.59 -5.20 -8.86
CA PHE A 435 31.77 -5.69 -8.12
C PHE A 435 32.46 -6.86 -8.85
N PRO A 436 33.60 -6.64 -9.53
CA PRO A 436 34.18 -7.63 -10.43
C PRO A 436 34.93 -8.78 -9.73
N ASP A 437 35.17 -8.70 -8.42
CA ASP A 437 35.97 -9.65 -7.65
C ASP A 437 35.33 -10.03 -6.30
N CYS A 438 35.75 -11.17 -5.75
CA CYS A 438 35.19 -11.71 -4.51
C CYS A 438 35.32 -10.75 -3.32
N THR A 439 36.47 -10.09 -3.22
CA THR A 439 36.78 -9.20 -2.09
C THR A 439 35.90 -7.96 -2.13
N SER A 440 35.73 -7.33 -3.30
CA SER A 440 34.84 -6.19 -3.47
C SER A 440 33.36 -6.56 -3.30
N CYS A 441 32.94 -7.74 -3.80
CA CYS A 441 31.56 -8.23 -3.68
C CYS A 441 31.15 -8.54 -2.23
N LEU A 442 31.95 -9.30 -1.49
CA LEU A 442 31.63 -9.63 -0.10
C LEU A 442 31.86 -8.43 0.84
N GLY A 443 32.69 -7.47 0.43
CA GLY A 443 32.97 -6.26 1.19
C GLY A 443 31.75 -5.35 1.36
N VAL A 444 30.78 -5.36 0.43
CA VAL A 444 29.59 -4.49 0.55
C VAL A 444 28.54 -4.97 1.52
N ARG A 445 28.59 -6.25 1.95
CA ARG A 445 27.65 -6.85 2.91
C ARG A 445 26.17 -6.62 2.55
N ASP A 446 25.87 -6.58 1.25
CA ASP A 446 24.51 -6.48 0.74
C ASP A 446 23.93 -7.91 0.71
N PRO A 447 22.79 -8.19 1.37
CA PRO A 447 22.19 -9.54 1.43
C PRO A 447 21.88 -10.16 0.06
N PHE A 448 21.73 -9.34 -0.99
CA PHE A 448 21.53 -9.84 -2.35
C PHE A 448 22.83 -10.33 -3.03
N CYS A 449 24.00 -9.98 -2.50
CA CYS A 449 25.28 -10.24 -3.15
C CYS A 449 25.97 -11.49 -2.62
N GLY A 450 26.33 -12.40 -3.53
CA GLY A 450 27.15 -13.57 -3.25
C GLY A 450 28.26 -13.77 -4.27
N TRP A 451 29.31 -14.48 -3.89
CA TRP A 451 30.39 -14.85 -4.81
C TRP A 451 30.34 -16.33 -5.16
N CYS A 452 30.14 -16.66 -6.45
CA CYS A 452 30.18 -18.04 -6.90
C CYS A 452 31.62 -18.46 -7.23
N VAL A 453 32.25 -19.20 -6.31
CA VAL A 453 33.64 -19.65 -6.43
C VAL A 453 33.86 -20.54 -7.66
N LEU A 454 32.90 -21.42 -7.99
CA LEU A 454 33.02 -22.39 -9.10
C LEU A 454 32.94 -21.76 -10.49
N GLN A 455 32.28 -20.61 -10.62
CA GLN A 455 32.13 -19.91 -11.91
C GLN A 455 33.14 -18.78 -12.10
N GLY A 456 33.94 -18.46 -11.07
CA GLY A 456 34.89 -17.35 -11.09
C GLY A 456 34.24 -16.00 -11.41
N ARG A 457 32.94 -15.85 -11.12
CA ARG A 457 32.11 -14.70 -11.48
C ARG A 457 31.13 -14.36 -10.36
N LEU A 458 30.71 -13.10 -10.35
CA LEU A 458 29.72 -12.58 -9.43
C LEU A 458 28.35 -13.23 -9.65
N HIS A 459 27.65 -13.53 -8.56
CA HIS A 459 26.31 -14.10 -8.57
C HIS A 459 25.40 -13.22 -7.72
N VAL A 460 24.35 -12.65 -8.32
CA VAL A 460 23.18 -12.22 -7.53
C VAL A 460 22.59 -13.52 -7.01
N ILE A 461 22.47 -13.71 -5.69
CA ILE A 461 21.82 -14.92 -5.17
C ILE A 461 20.43 -14.96 -5.86
N PRO A 462 20.09 -16.05 -6.57
CA PRO A 462 18.94 -16.03 -7.46
C PRO A 462 17.65 -16.06 -6.65
N ILE A 463 16.74 -15.14 -7.02
CA ILE A 463 15.31 -15.04 -6.67
C ILE A 463 14.58 -16.36 -6.90
#